data_AF-A0A1F8XPA0-F1
#
_entry.id   AF-A0A1F8XPA0-F1
#
_cell.length_a   1.000
_cell.length_b   1.000
_cell.length_c   1.000
_cell.angle_alpha   90.00
_cell.angle_beta   90.00
_cell.angle_gamma   90.00
#
_symmetry.space_group_name_H-M   'P 1'
#
loop_
_entity.id
_entity.type
_entity.pdbx_description
1 polymer ?
#
loop_
_entity_poly.entity_id
_entity_poly.type
_entity_poly.pdbx_seq_one_letter_code
_entity_poly.pdbx_strand_id
1 'polypeptide(L)'
;MSIKDDSGISLAELLVVIALMGVITVIAVPAIVGQMSHLRLTSSVRDISTELNAARLKAISNNTMYRVQFTLNSGAADTYRLYVYDATLDSWSAETSRTTRSLEGGINISTPSADFNVDFRPNGSSTGASICVDNTGTSGDRMEVTAQTSTGMITITTGC
;
A
#
# COMPACT_ATOMS: atom_id res chain seq x y z
N MET A 1 -8.84 -61.91 -25.17
CA MET A 1 -8.65 -60.71 -24.32
C MET A 1 -8.92 -59.49 -25.19
N SER A 2 -10.15 -58.98 -25.16
CA SER A 2 -10.56 -57.84 -25.99
C SER A 2 -10.17 -56.56 -25.25
N ILE A 3 -9.21 -55.84 -25.82
CA ILE A 3 -8.79 -54.51 -25.37
C ILE A 3 -9.91 -53.56 -25.77
N LYS A 4 -10.44 -52.79 -24.80
CA LYS A 4 -11.44 -51.74 -25.04
C LYS A 4 -10.86 -50.72 -26.02
N ASP A 5 -11.67 -50.28 -26.97
CA ASP A 5 -11.34 -49.14 -27.83
C ASP A 5 -11.07 -47.89 -26.98
N ASP A 6 -9.86 -47.35 -27.08
CA ASP A 6 -9.52 -46.01 -26.59
C ASP A 6 -10.26 -44.99 -27.48
N SER A 7 -11.46 -44.61 -27.08
CA SER A 7 -12.22 -43.54 -27.71
C SER A 7 -11.53 -42.19 -27.46
N GLY A 8 -10.82 -41.69 -28.47
CA GLY A 8 -10.21 -40.35 -28.48
C GLY A 8 -11.25 -39.23 -28.62
N ILE A 9 -10.86 -38.02 -28.20
CA ILE A 9 -11.67 -36.79 -28.34
C ILE A 9 -11.93 -36.49 -29.83
N SER A 10 -13.17 -36.13 -30.16
CA SER A 10 -13.54 -35.67 -31.50
C SER A 10 -13.05 -34.24 -31.77
N LEU A 11 -12.72 -33.91 -33.02
CA LEU A 11 -12.38 -32.54 -33.43
C LEU A 11 -13.51 -31.54 -33.08
N ALA A 12 -14.76 -31.96 -33.25
CA ALA A 12 -15.92 -31.13 -32.90
C ALA A 12 -15.99 -30.88 -31.39
N GLU A 13 -15.62 -31.87 -30.59
CA GLU A 13 -15.63 -31.81 -29.12
C GLU A 13 -14.53 -30.88 -28.61
N LEU A 14 -13.33 -30.92 -29.21
CA LEU A 14 -12.26 -29.97 -28.93
C LEU A 14 -12.69 -28.52 -29.25
N LEU A 15 -13.36 -28.30 -30.38
CA LEU A 15 -13.85 -26.97 -30.75
C LEU A 15 -14.90 -26.44 -29.76
N VAL A 16 -15.78 -27.31 -29.26
CA VAL A 16 -16.75 -26.94 -28.22
C VAL A 16 -16.05 -26.58 -26.91
N VAL A 17 -15.04 -27.35 -26.49
CA VAL A 17 -14.28 -27.05 -25.26
C VAL A 17 -13.56 -25.70 -25.38
N ILE A 18 -12.92 -25.42 -26.51
CA ILE A 18 -12.26 -24.12 -26.75
C ILE A 18 -13.29 -22.99 -26.75
N ALA A 19 -14.46 -23.18 -27.37
CA ALA A 19 -15.53 -22.19 -27.35
C ALA A 19 -16.01 -21.90 -25.93
N LEU A 20 -16.21 -22.93 -25.10
CA LEU A 20 -16.59 -22.79 -23.69
C LEU A 20 -15.51 -22.10 -22.85
N MET A 21 -14.23 -22.47 -23.04
CA MET A 21 -13.11 -21.80 -22.39
C MET A 21 -13.03 -20.31 -22.79
N GLY A 22 -13.30 -19.98 -24.05
CA GLY A 22 -13.39 -18.60 -24.53
C GLY A 22 -14.44 -17.79 -23.77
N VAL A 23 -15.65 -18.34 -23.59
CA VAL A 23 -16.72 -17.67 -22.84
C VAL A 23 -16.33 -17.46 -21.37
N ILE A 24 -15.73 -18.47 -20.72
CA ILE A 24 -15.33 -18.39 -19.31
C ILE A 24 -14.23 -17.34 -19.10
N THR A 25 -13.22 -17.32 -19.97
CA THR A 25 -12.09 -16.39 -19.87
C THR A 25 -12.51 -14.92 -19.98
N VAL A 26 -13.48 -14.61 -20.86
CA VAL A 26 -14.03 -13.25 -21.02
C VAL A 26 -14.59 -12.69 -19.70
N ILE A 27 -15.17 -13.55 -18.86
CA ILE A 27 -15.77 -13.13 -17.58
C ILE A 27 -14.74 -13.19 -16.45
N ALA A 28 -13.89 -14.21 -16.41
CA ALA A 28 -12.97 -14.46 -15.31
C ALA A 28 -11.81 -13.46 -15.23
N VAL A 29 -11.23 -13.07 -16.38
CA VAL A 29 -10.05 -12.18 -16.43
C VAL A 29 -10.30 -10.80 -15.80
N PRO A 30 -11.34 -10.03 -16.17
CA PRO A 30 -11.55 -8.70 -15.59
C PRO A 30 -11.80 -8.74 -14.09
N ALA A 31 -12.45 -9.80 -13.58
CA ALA A 31 -12.71 -9.97 -12.15
C ALA A 31 -11.42 -10.14 -11.33
N ILE A 32 -10.41 -10.83 -11.86
CA ILE A 32 -9.11 -11.05 -11.20
C ILE A 32 -8.29 -9.76 -11.16
N VAL A 33 -8.27 -9.01 -12.27
CA VAL A 33 -7.50 -7.76 -12.37
C VAL A 33 -7.99 -6.71 -11.37
N GLY A 34 -9.31 -6.56 -11.20
CA GLY A 34 -9.89 -5.62 -10.23
C GLY A 34 -9.57 -5.96 -8.77
N GLN A 35 -9.54 -7.26 -8.42
CA GLN A 35 -9.18 -7.68 -7.06
C GLN A 35 -7.70 -7.43 -6.76
N MET A 36 -6.83 -7.66 -7.74
CA MET A 36 -5.40 -7.47 -7.55
C MET A 36 -5.07 -6.00 -7.27
N SER A 37 -5.69 -5.03 -7.95
CA SER A 37 -5.45 -3.61 -7.69
C SER A 37 -5.89 -3.18 -6.29
N HIS A 38 -7.03 -3.66 -5.80
CA HIS A 38 -7.49 -3.39 -4.43
C HIS A 38 -6.57 -4.00 -3.36
N LEU A 39 -6.01 -5.18 -3.61
CA LEU A 39 -5.02 -5.79 -2.71
C LEU A 39 -3.75 -4.93 -2.59
N ARG A 40 -3.30 -4.31 -3.70
CA ARG A 40 -2.16 -3.38 -3.70
C ARG A 40 -2.43 -2.14 -2.86
N LEU A 41 -3.64 -1.58 -2.98
CA LEU A 41 -4.07 -0.44 -2.17
C LEU A 41 -4.04 -0.80 -0.67
N THR A 42 -4.69 -1.90 -0.31
CA THR A 42 -4.75 -2.37 1.09
C THR A 42 -3.36 -2.68 1.64
N SER A 43 -2.47 -3.28 0.83
CA SER A 43 -1.08 -3.53 1.23
C SER A 43 -0.32 -2.23 1.48
N SER A 44 -0.41 -1.28 0.54
CA SER A 44 0.28 0.01 0.63
C SER A 44 -0.17 0.80 1.87
N VAL A 45 -1.47 0.85 2.13
CA VAL A 45 -2.06 1.48 3.32
C VAL A 45 -1.58 0.81 4.61
N ARG A 46 -1.52 -0.53 4.62
CA ARG A 46 -0.99 -1.29 5.77
C ARG A 46 0.50 -1.01 5.98
N ASP A 47 1.28 -0.92 4.91
CA ASP A 47 2.72 -0.65 4.99
C ASP A 47 3.00 0.76 5.52
N ILE A 48 2.24 1.76 5.07
CA ILE A 48 2.26 3.13 5.62
C ILE A 48 1.93 3.09 7.12
N SER A 49 0.82 2.43 7.50
CA SER A 49 0.40 2.35 8.90
C SER A 49 1.45 1.65 9.79
N THR A 50 2.14 0.65 9.23
CA THR A 50 3.19 -0.11 9.93
C THR A 50 4.42 0.77 10.13
N GLU A 51 4.82 1.56 9.14
CA GLU A 51 5.96 2.48 9.26
C GLU A 51 5.66 3.62 10.23
N LEU A 52 4.45 4.19 10.20
CA LEU A 52 4.01 5.21 11.17
C LEU A 52 4.00 4.65 12.60
N ASN A 53 3.48 3.44 12.81
CA ASN A 53 3.52 2.79 14.12
C ASN A 53 4.96 2.48 14.56
N ALA A 54 5.83 2.05 13.64
CA ALA A 54 7.23 1.81 13.93
C ALA A 54 7.94 3.11 14.35
N ALA A 55 7.68 4.23 13.66
CA ALA A 55 8.19 5.55 14.01
C ALA A 55 7.75 5.96 15.42
N ARG A 56 6.46 5.77 15.74
CA ARG A 56 5.90 6.04 17.07
C ARG A 56 6.58 5.22 18.16
N LEU A 57 6.68 3.91 17.96
CA LEU A 57 7.30 3.00 18.94
C LEU A 57 8.79 3.31 19.13
N LYS A 58 9.51 3.65 18.06
CA LYS A 58 10.90 4.08 18.13
C LYS A 58 11.05 5.41 18.89
N ALA A 59 10.16 6.37 18.67
CA ALA A 59 10.18 7.63 19.41
C ALA A 59 10.05 7.42 20.91
N ILE A 60 9.12 6.56 21.31
CA ILE A 60 8.91 6.19 22.72
C ILE A 60 10.12 5.43 23.27
N SER A 61 10.60 4.40 22.55
CA SER A 61 11.67 3.52 23.02
C SER A 61 13.02 4.22 23.15
N ASN A 62 13.35 5.09 22.19
CA ASN A 62 14.64 5.77 22.14
C ASN A 62 14.60 7.15 22.82
N ASN A 63 13.45 7.55 23.38
CA ASN A 63 13.20 8.84 24.01
C ASN A 63 13.67 10.04 23.14
N THR A 64 13.52 9.93 21.82
CA THR A 64 13.85 10.98 20.85
C THR A 64 12.74 11.12 19.81
N MET A 65 12.71 12.20 19.05
CA MET A 65 11.71 12.42 18.02
C MET A 65 12.03 11.60 16.77
N TYR A 66 10.99 11.02 16.17
CA TYR A 66 11.07 10.32 14.89
C TYR A 66 10.11 10.94 13.89
N ARG A 67 10.49 10.95 12.61
CA ARG A 67 9.71 11.53 11.52
C ARG A 67 9.55 10.52 10.40
N VAL A 68 8.34 10.35 9.91
CA VAL A 68 8.12 9.75 8.60
C VAL A 68 7.95 10.89 7.60
N GLN A 69 8.88 11.03 6.69
CA GLN A 69 8.82 11.97 5.58
C GLN A 69 8.22 11.27 4.37
N PHE A 70 7.21 11.89 3.77
CA PHE A 70 6.58 11.47 2.52
C PHE A 70 7.00 12.44 1.42
N THR A 71 7.44 11.89 0.30
CA THR A 71 7.81 12.61 -0.91
C THR A 71 6.92 12.14 -2.03
N LEU A 72 6.07 13.04 -2.53
CA LEU A 72 5.10 12.78 -3.59
C LEU A 72 5.75 13.09 -4.94
N ASN A 73 5.73 12.12 -5.84
CA ASN A 73 6.42 12.22 -7.11
C ASN A 73 5.42 12.28 -8.27
N SER A 74 5.43 13.38 -9.02
CA SER A 74 4.66 13.46 -10.27
C SER A 74 5.30 12.56 -11.33
N GLY A 75 4.67 11.43 -11.64
CA GLY A 75 5.12 10.50 -12.69
C GLY A 75 6.11 9.43 -12.22
N ALA A 76 6.38 9.31 -10.92
CA ALA A 76 7.07 8.18 -10.31
C ALA A 76 6.30 7.71 -9.07
N ALA A 77 6.70 6.60 -8.46
CA ALA A 77 6.06 6.13 -7.23
C ALA A 77 6.33 7.12 -6.08
N ASP A 78 5.31 7.43 -5.29
CA ASP A 78 5.48 8.18 -4.05
C ASP A 78 6.36 7.36 -3.09
N THR A 79 7.16 8.07 -2.30
CA THR A 79 8.11 7.43 -1.39
C THR A 79 7.95 7.95 0.02
N TYR A 80 8.37 7.13 0.98
CA TYR A 80 8.44 7.55 2.37
C TYR A 80 9.66 6.97 3.06
N ARG A 81 10.18 7.72 4.03
CA ARG A 81 11.39 7.35 4.76
C ARG A 81 11.32 7.81 6.21
N LEU A 82 11.91 6.99 7.08
CA LEU A 82 12.04 7.27 8.50
C LEU A 82 13.32 8.07 8.80
N TYR A 83 13.17 9.11 9.61
CA TYR A 83 14.23 9.97 10.12
C TYR A 83 14.19 10.01 11.65
N VAL A 84 15.36 10.21 12.25
CA VAL A 84 15.56 10.41 13.68
C VAL A 84 16.08 11.82 13.92
N TYR A 85 15.59 12.46 14.98
CA TYR A 85 16.04 13.78 15.37
C TYR A 85 17.31 13.69 16.21
N ASP A 86 18.33 14.43 15.81
CA ASP A 86 19.57 14.63 16.56
C ASP A 86 19.50 15.99 17.27
N ALA A 87 19.29 15.94 18.59
CA ALA A 87 19.20 17.15 19.43
C ALA A 87 20.54 17.89 19.57
N THR A 88 21.68 17.24 19.30
CA THR A 88 23.00 17.87 19.39
C THR A 88 23.30 18.73 18.18
N LEU A 89 22.84 18.30 17.01
CA LEU A 89 23.01 18.98 15.72
C LEU A 89 21.78 19.80 15.31
N ASP A 90 20.70 19.75 16.10
CA ASP A 90 19.39 20.32 15.78
C ASP A 90 18.92 19.95 14.35
N SER A 91 19.05 18.68 14.01
CA SER A 91 18.83 18.22 12.64
C SER A 91 18.17 16.84 12.55
N TRP A 92 17.57 16.57 11.41
CA TRP A 92 17.00 15.26 11.09
C TRP A 92 17.99 14.44 10.29
N SER A 93 18.34 13.26 10.79
CA SER A 93 19.19 12.30 10.10
C SER A 93 18.37 11.09 9.68
N ALA A 94 18.71 10.48 8.54
CA ALA A 94 18.00 9.30 8.09
C ALA A 94 18.28 8.11 9.02
N GLU A 95 17.24 7.39 9.43
CA GLU A 95 17.39 6.22 10.29
C GLU A 95 18.15 5.12 9.53
N THR A 96 19.31 4.70 10.03
CA THR A 96 20.20 3.77 9.31
C THR A 96 19.59 2.37 9.12
N SER A 97 18.74 1.93 10.05
CA SER A 97 18.07 0.61 9.97
C SER A 97 16.86 0.57 9.04
N ARG A 98 16.48 1.69 8.41
CA ARG A 98 15.32 1.77 7.52
C ARG A 98 15.70 2.50 6.22
N THR A 99 15.47 1.83 5.09
CA THR A 99 15.66 2.44 3.78
C THR A 99 14.42 3.20 3.34
N THR A 100 14.55 4.05 2.32
CA THR A 100 13.40 4.62 1.62
C THR A 100 12.54 3.49 1.07
N ARG A 101 11.22 3.58 1.27
CA ARG A 101 10.23 2.69 0.66
C ARG A 101 9.44 3.46 -0.39
N SER A 102 9.04 2.77 -1.45
CA SER A 102 8.15 3.30 -2.49
C SER A 102 6.79 2.63 -2.37
N LEU A 103 5.73 3.36 -2.69
CA LEU A 103 4.41 2.77 -2.88
C LEU A 103 4.40 1.84 -4.10
N GLU A 104 3.47 0.88 -4.09
CA GLU A 104 3.31 -0.04 -5.20
C GLU A 104 2.75 0.67 -6.45
N GLY A 105 3.11 0.18 -7.64
CA GLY A 105 2.66 0.76 -8.90
C GLY A 105 1.13 0.79 -9.00
N GLY A 106 0.62 1.97 -9.36
CA GLY A 106 -0.82 2.24 -9.47
C GLY A 106 -1.45 2.77 -8.19
N ILE A 107 -0.68 2.95 -7.11
CA ILE A 107 -1.10 3.56 -5.86
C ILE A 107 -0.39 4.90 -5.65
N ASN A 108 -1.14 5.92 -5.26
CA ASN A 108 -0.59 7.25 -4.98
C ASN A 108 -1.34 7.96 -3.87
N ILE A 109 -0.68 8.93 -3.25
CA ILE A 109 -1.23 9.74 -2.18
C ILE A 109 -1.89 10.98 -2.79
N SER A 110 -3.20 11.14 -2.60
CA SER A 110 -3.90 12.36 -3.04
C SER A 110 -3.93 13.45 -1.99
N THR A 111 -3.92 13.09 -0.70
CA THR A 111 -3.88 14.04 0.40
C THR A 111 -2.86 13.64 1.46
N PRO A 112 -2.09 14.61 2.00
CA PRO A 112 -1.96 15.98 1.51
C PRO A 112 -1.22 15.98 0.15
N SER A 113 -1.69 16.79 -0.81
CA SER A 113 -1.26 16.78 -2.22
C SER A 113 0.13 17.41 -2.45
N ALA A 114 1.03 17.28 -1.49
CA ALA A 114 2.40 17.78 -1.47
C ALA A 114 3.21 17.00 -0.45
N ASP A 115 4.54 17.10 -0.53
CA ASP A 115 5.45 16.54 0.47
C ASP A 115 5.08 16.96 1.89
N PHE A 116 5.11 16.00 2.81
CA PHE A 116 4.71 16.23 4.18
C PHE A 116 5.44 15.30 5.14
N ASN A 117 5.41 15.67 6.42
CA ASN A 117 6.06 14.92 7.48
C ASN A 117 5.06 14.57 8.57
N VAL A 118 5.18 13.37 9.13
CA VAL A 118 4.48 12.96 10.35
C VAL A 118 5.52 12.74 11.43
N ASP A 119 5.55 13.67 12.39
CA ASP A 119 6.51 13.63 13.49
C ASP A 119 5.87 12.98 14.72
N PHE A 120 6.60 12.09 15.36
CA PHE A 120 6.26 11.43 16.61
C PHE A 120 7.19 11.89 17.73
N ARG A 121 6.60 12.17 18.88
CA ARG A 121 7.31 12.63 20.08
C ARG A 121 7.53 11.47 21.06
N PRO A 122 8.51 11.57 21.97
CA PRO A 122 8.77 10.54 22.98
C PRO A 122 7.58 10.19 23.89
N ASN A 123 6.66 11.13 24.07
CA ASN A 123 5.41 10.91 24.82
C ASN A 123 4.34 10.12 24.04
N GLY A 124 4.64 9.67 22.82
CA GLY A 124 3.74 8.91 21.95
C GLY A 124 2.75 9.74 21.14
N SER A 125 2.73 11.07 21.30
CA SER A 125 1.93 11.98 20.48
C SER A 125 2.50 12.16 19.07
N SER A 126 1.69 12.66 18.14
CA SER A 126 2.12 12.97 16.77
C SER A 126 1.77 14.40 16.35
N THR A 127 2.35 14.90 15.26
CA THR A 127 1.91 16.17 14.64
C THR A 127 0.55 16.02 13.95
N GLY A 128 0.07 14.79 13.76
CA GLY A 128 -1.16 14.44 13.10
C GLY A 128 -1.08 14.55 11.58
N ALA A 129 -1.82 13.68 10.89
CA ALA A 129 -1.96 13.69 9.44
C ALA A 129 -3.18 12.89 9.01
N SER A 130 -3.83 13.33 7.95
CA SER A 130 -4.80 12.54 7.18
C SER A 130 -4.17 12.27 5.82
N ILE A 131 -3.90 10.99 5.55
CA ILE A 131 -3.22 10.54 4.34
C ILE A 131 -4.22 9.76 3.51
N CYS A 132 -4.75 10.36 2.45
CA CYS A 132 -5.57 9.60 1.52
C CYS A 132 -4.72 8.95 0.44
N VAL A 133 -4.96 7.66 0.26
CA VAL A 133 -4.27 6.79 -0.68
C VAL A 133 -5.30 6.30 -1.69
N ASP A 134 -5.03 6.51 -2.98
CA ASP A 134 -5.91 6.18 -4.08
C ASP A 134 -5.31 5.09 -4.97
N ASN A 135 -6.19 4.22 -5.45
CA ASN A 135 -5.90 3.28 -6.52
C ASN A 135 -6.19 3.93 -7.89
N THR A 136 -5.17 4.22 -8.67
CA THR A 136 -5.32 4.81 -10.01
C THR A 136 -5.94 3.88 -11.04
N GLY A 137 -5.88 2.56 -10.80
CA GLY A 137 -6.47 1.56 -11.68
C GLY A 137 -7.99 1.47 -11.55
N THR A 138 -8.56 1.94 -10.44
CA THR A 138 -9.99 1.82 -10.13
C THR A 138 -10.52 3.11 -9.50
N SER A 139 -11.31 3.87 -10.26
CA SER A 139 -11.91 5.11 -9.75
C SER A 139 -12.76 4.85 -8.50
N GLY A 140 -12.50 5.60 -7.43
CA GLY A 140 -13.25 5.54 -6.17
C GLY A 140 -12.75 4.51 -5.16
N ASP A 141 -11.79 3.65 -5.52
CA ASP A 141 -11.13 2.74 -4.57
C ASP A 141 -10.01 3.48 -3.83
N ARG A 142 -10.30 3.90 -2.59
CA ARG A 142 -9.44 4.77 -1.79
C ARG A 142 -9.56 4.47 -0.31
N MET A 143 -8.50 4.72 0.42
CA MET A 143 -8.41 4.49 1.86
C MET A 143 -7.66 5.64 2.52
N GLU A 144 -8.05 5.96 3.74
CA GLU A 144 -7.43 6.99 4.53
C GLU A 144 -6.66 6.39 5.71
N VAL A 145 -5.43 6.86 5.89
CA VAL A 145 -4.62 6.61 7.10
C VAL A 145 -4.58 7.90 7.91
N THR A 146 -5.13 7.85 9.12
CA THR A 146 -5.12 8.99 10.04
C THR A 146 -4.14 8.74 11.18
N ALA A 147 -3.24 9.69 11.42
CA ALA A 147 -2.46 9.79 12.64
C ALA A 147 -3.09 10.84 13.57
N GLN A 148 -3.51 10.44 14.77
CA GLN A 148 -4.09 11.36 15.73
C GLN A 148 -3.00 12.20 16.42
N THR A 149 -3.25 13.50 16.56
CA THR A 149 -2.30 14.47 17.11
C THR A 149 -1.93 14.18 18.57
N SER A 150 -2.92 14.01 19.45
CA SER A 150 -2.68 13.86 20.89
C SER A 150 -2.14 12.49 21.30
N THR A 151 -2.62 11.41 20.66
CA THR A 151 -2.31 10.03 21.06
C THR A 151 -1.28 9.35 20.17
N GLY A 152 -1.04 9.89 18.98
CA GLY A 152 -0.28 9.24 17.91
C GLY A 152 -0.94 7.95 17.40
N MET A 153 -2.19 7.68 17.76
CA MET A 153 -2.92 6.50 17.31
C MET A 153 -3.09 6.54 15.79
N ILE A 154 -2.78 5.42 15.14
CA ILE A 154 -2.94 5.24 13.69
C ILE A 154 -4.24 4.48 13.43
N THR A 155 -5.13 5.07 12.63
CA THR A 155 -6.39 4.45 12.22
C THR A 155 -6.46 4.37 10.70
N ILE A 156 -7.07 3.30 10.20
CA ILE A 156 -7.32 3.11 8.78
C ILE A 156 -8.83 3.14 8.57
N THR A 157 -9.30 3.97 7.65
CA THR A 157 -10.70 4.06 7.24
C THR A 157 -10.80 3.83 5.74
N THR A 158 -11.90 3.22 5.31
CA THR A 158 -12.24 3.13 3.90
C THR A 158 -12.79 4.47 3.43
N GLY A 159 -12.32 4.97 2.31
CA GLY A 159 -12.73 6.25 1.80
C GLY A 159 -11.87 7.41 2.31
N CYS A 160 -11.75 8.39 1.41
CA CYS A 160 -11.69 9.83 1.61
C CYS A 160 -12.58 10.40 0.48
#